data_AF-A0A661ZCA2-F1
#
_entry.id   AF-A0A661ZCA2-F1
#
_cell.length_a   1.000
_cell.length_b   1.000
_cell.length_c   1.000
_cell.angle_alpha   90.00
_cell.angle_beta   90.00
_cell.angle_gamma   90.00
#
_symmetry.space_group_name_H-M   'P 1'
#
loop_
_entity.id
_entity.type
_entity.pdbx_description
1 polymer ?
#
loop_
_entity_poly.entity_id
_entity_poly.type
_entity_poly.pdbx_seq_one_letter_code
_entity_poly.pdbx_strand_id
1 'polypeptide(L)'
;MNIIRSQKRAEYINHALYFCPECNSIDTFSAKGNDFYCRSCGYDIHINKYGFFERKSFGKLYFNNIRDWFNWEEKKLIEFVSEKLIGNYKDVIFEDTASNVYKENELGDMIFIGIADIKLFISKIEIDFKNKKDVFTLNFNDLQTINPQVNERLEIYYKNTAYRIIGNQPGVSALKWELALNVIWKSLGQDYKLSSYMTIQ
;
A
#
# COMPACT_ATOMS: atom_id res chain seq x y z
N MET A 1 -13.22 -28.91 12.23
CA MET A 1 -12.99 -27.55 11.67
C MET A 1 -12.44 -26.67 12.77
N ASN A 2 -11.26 -26.10 12.60
CA ASN A 2 -10.60 -25.31 13.66
C ASN A 2 -11.28 -23.95 13.80
N ILE A 3 -11.44 -23.49 15.05
CA ILE A 3 -12.09 -22.21 15.38
C ILE A 3 -11.02 -21.21 15.83
N ILE A 4 -11.08 -20.00 15.28
CA ILE A 4 -10.28 -18.86 15.70
C ILE A 4 -10.99 -18.19 16.88
N ARG A 5 -10.38 -18.22 18.07
CA ARG A 5 -10.98 -17.70 19.31
C ARG A 5 -10.84 -16.18 19.49
N SER A 6 -9.91 -15.54 18.77
CA SER A 6 -9.69 -14.09 18.84
C SER A 6 -10.96 -13.34 18.48
N GLN A 7 -11.26 -12.24 19.18
CA GLN A 7 -12.35 -11.30 18.85
C GLN A 7 -11.86 -10.09 18.04
N LYS A 8 -10.65 -10.20 17.48
CA LYS A 8 -9.95 -9.16 16.72
C LYS A 8 -9.53 -9.66 15.34
N ARG A 9 -10.36 -10.49 14.71
CA ARG A 9 -9.99 -11.20 13.46
C ARG A 9 -9.82 -10.27 12.26
N ALA A 10 -10.43 -9.09 12.29
CA ALA A 10 -10.33 -8.09 11.22
C ALA A 10 -9.30 -6.99 11.51
N GLU A 11 -8.82 -6.85 12.76
CA GLU A 11 -7.78 -5.87 13.05
C GLU A 11 -6.53 -6.18 12.23
N TYR A 12 -5.89 -5.14 11.68
CA TYR A 12 -4.74 -5.24 10.77
C TYR A 12 -5.02 -5.92 9.42
N ILE A 13 -6.28 -6.12 9.03
CA ILE A 13 -6.62 -6.67 7.70
C ILE A 13 -5.95 -5.90 6.56
N ASN A 14 -5.73 -4.60 6.76
CA ASN A 14 -5.15 -3.73 5.76
C ASN A 14 -3.68 -4.06 5.41
N HIS A 15 -2.96 -4.81 6.27
CA HIS A 15 -1.64 -5.35 5.91
C HIS A 15 -1.71 -6.28 4.71
N ALA A 16 -2.80 -7.04 4.62
CA ALA A 16 -3.06 -7.91 3.49
C ALA A 16 -3.84 -7.16 2.41
N LEU A 17 -4.99 -6.57 2.76
CA LEU A 17 -5.99 -6.07 1.83
C LEU A 17 -6.03 -4.55 1.78
N TYR A 18 -5.85 -3.96 0.60
CA TYR A 18 -5.81 -2.50 0.44
C TYR A 18 -6.70 -1.99 -0.69
N PHE A 19 -7.25 -2.86 -1.54
CA PHE A 19 -8.10 -2.47 -2.68
C PHE A 19 -9.56 -2.89 -2.50
N CYS A 20 -10.51 -1.95 -2.59
CA CYS A 20 -11.94 -2.23 -2.43
C CYS A 20 -12.58 -2.84 -3.69
N PRO A 21 -13.21 -4.03 -3.64
CA PRO A 21 -13.81 -4.66 -4.81
C PRO A 21 -15.14 -4.06 -5.23
N GLU A 22 -15.80 -3.31 -4.34
CA GLU A 22 -17.04 -2.62 -4.66
C GLU A 22 -16.83 -1.29 -5.41
N CYS A 23 -15.89 -0.46 -4.98
CA CYS A 23 -15.72 0.90 -5.53
C CYS A 23 -14.30 1.22 -6.05
N ASN A 24 -13.38 0.26 -5.99
CA ASN A 24 -11.99 0.40 -6.44
C ASN A 24 -11.16 1.46 -5.68
N SER A 25 -11.59 1.90 -4.50
CA SER A 25 -10.78 2.77 -3.65
C SER A 25 -9.63 2.01 -2.98
N ILE A 26 -8.49 2.68 -2.86
CA ILE A 26 -7.26 2.15 -2.26
C ILE A 26 -7.11 2.69 -0.83
N ASP A 27 -6.66 1.85 0.11
CA ASP A 27 -6.38 2.18 1.52
C ASP A 27 -7.54 2.84 2.29
N THR A 28 -8.76 2.40 2.00
CA THR A 28 -9.98 2.97 2.60
C THR A 28 -10.60 2.10 3.68
N PHE A 29 -10.03 0.95 4.00
CA PHE A 29 -10.60 0.05 5.00
C PHE A 29 -10.37 0.55 6.43
N SER A 30 -11.43 0.46 7.22
CA SER A 30 -11.44 0.68 8.66
C SER A 30 -11.86 -0.62 9.33
N ALA A 31 -11.06 -1.12 10.27
CA ALA A 31 -11.29 -2.39 10.93
C ALA A 31 -11.35 -2.26 12.45
N LYS A 32 -12.25 -3.01 13.08
CA LYS A 32 -12.38 -3.09 14.52
C LYS A 32 -12.97 -4.44 14.93
N GLY A 33 -12.28 -5.13 15.85
CA GLY A 33 -12.72 -6.45 16.29
C GLY A 33 -12.74 -7.44 15.13
N ASN A 34 -13.92 -7.98 14.82
CA ASN A 34 -14.10 -8.95 13.73
C ASN A 34 -14.68 -8.34 12.47
N ASP A 35 -14.87 -7.03 12.43
CA ASP A 35 -15.52 -6.33 11.33
C ASP A 35 -14.56 -5.36 10.67
N PHE A 36 -14.73 -5.15 9.37
CA PHE A 36 -14.13 -4.03 8.66
C PHE A 36 -15.06 -3.49 7.58
N TYR A 37 -14.85 -2.24 7.17
CA TYR A 37 -15.62 -1.62 6.11
C TYR A 37 -14.79 -0.63 5.30
N CYS A 38 -15.18 -0.41 4.05
CA CYS A 38 -14.61 0.64 3.20
C CYS A 38 -15.20 2.02 3.58
N ARG A 39 -14.35 2.98 3.95
CA ARG A 39 -14.74 4.36 4.25
C ARG A 39 -15.28 5.13 3.04
N SER A 40 -14.99 4.68 1.81
CA SER A 40 -15.42 5.34 0.57
C SER A 40 -16.85 4.98 0.18
N CYS A 41 -17.20 3.69 0.17
CA CYS A 41 -18.50 3.20 -0.32
C CYS A 41 -19.36 2.50 0.74
N GLY A 42 -18.80 2.17 1.90
CA GLY A 42 -19.50 1.43 2.94
C GLY A 42 -19.43 -0.09 2.83
N TYR A 43 -18.71 -0.67 1.84
CA TYR A 43 -18.54 -2.13 1.72
C TYR A 43 -18.06 -2.76 3.03
N ASP A 44 -18.93 -3.47 3.73
CA ASP A 44 -18.72 -4.01 5.07
C ASP A 44 -18.66 -5.55 5.14
N ILE A 45 -17.78 -6.04 6.00
CA ILE A 45 -17.47 -7.46 6.16
C ILE A 45 -17.35 -7.82 7.64
N HIS A 46 -17.94 -8.95 8.02
CA HIS A 46 -17.68 -9.69 9.25
C HIS A 46 -16.78 -10.89 8.96
N ILE A 47 -15.75 -11.10 9.76
CA ILE A 47 -14.91 -12.31 9.72
C ILE A 47 -15.43 -13.28 10.77
N ASN A 48 -16.03 -14.38 10.33
CA ASN A 48 -16.61 -15.36 11.23
C ASN A 48 -15.52 -16.15 11.99
N LYS A 49 -15.95 -17.01 12.91
CA LYS A 49 -15.04 -17.78 13.78
C LYS A 49 -14.16 -18.81 13.04
N TYR A 50 -14.40 -19.02 11.75
CA TYR A 50 -13.62 -19.89 10.88
C TYR A 50 -12.68 -19.12 9.95
N GLY A 51 -12.69 -17.79 10.01
CA GLY A 51 -11.86 -16.92 9.15
C GLY A 51 -12.48 -16.59 7.79
N PHE A 52 -13.75 -16.94 7.55
CA PHE A 52 -14.45 -16.58 6.32
C PHE A 52 -15.16 -15.24 6.44
N PHE A 53 -15.26 -14.54 5.31
CA PHE A 53 -15.93 -13.26 5.19
C PHE A 53 -17.43 -13.45 4.97
N GLU A 54 -18.20 -12.64 5.67
CA GLU A 54 -19.65 -12.56 5.59
C GLU A 54 -20.03 -11.09 5.45
N ARG A 55 -21.07 -10.79 4.68
CA ARG A 55 -21.61 -9.42 4.60
C ARG A 55 -22.31 -9.07 5.91
N LYS A 56 -22.15 -7.86 6.45
CA LYS A 56 -23.05 -7.40 7.53
C LYS A 56 -24.31 -6.73 6.99
N SER A 57 -24.19 -6.07 5.84
CA SER A 57 -25.28 -5.41 5.12
C SER A 57 -25.67 -6.19 3.88
N PHE A 58 -26.93 -6.08 3.44
CA PHE A 58 -27.36 -6.69 2.18
C PHE A 58 -26.47 -6.27 1.00
N GLY A 59 -26.22 -7.18 0.08
CA GLY A 59 -25.38 -6.93 -1.09
C GLY A 59 -24.52 -8.13 -1.48
N LYS A 60 -23.70 -7.93 -2.50
CA LYS A 60 -22.80 -8.96 -3.03
C LYS A 60 -21.60 -9.15 -2.11
N LEU A 61 -21.32 -10.40 -1.73
CA LEU A 61 -20.01 -10.77 -1.19
C LEU A 61 -19.07 -11.05 -2.38
N TYR A 62 -18.02 -10.24 -2.56
CA TYR A 62 -17.08 -10.42 -3.68
C TYR A 62 -16.12 -11.58 -3.44
N PHE A 63 -15.64 -11.72 -2.20
CA PHE A 63 -14.72 -12.79 -1.77
C PHE A 63 -15.09 -13.26 -0.38
N ASN A 64 -14.90 -14.55 -0.11
CA ASN A 64 -15.20 -15.13 1.20
C ASN A 64 -13.94 -15.37 2.07
N ASN A 65 -12.74 -15.02 1.61
CA ASN A 65 -11.49 -15.20 2.34
C ASN A 65 -10.40 -14.21 1.88
N ILE A 66 -9.34 -14.06 2.69
CA ILE A 66 -8.21 -13.15 2.43
C ILE A 66 -7.46 -13.52 1.15
N ARG A 67 -7.19 -14.82 0.91
CA ARG A 67 -6.36 -15.27 -0.21
C ARG A 67 -6.95 -14.87 -1.55
N ASP A 68 -8.25 -15.12 -1.74
CA ASP A 68 -8.90 -14.84 -3.03
C ASP A 68 -9.01 -13.33 -3.29
N TRP A 69 -9.25 -12.55 -2.23
CA TRP A 69 -9.23 -11.10 -2.33
C TRP A 69 -7.83 -10.57 -2.67
N PHE A 70 -6.79 -11.04 -1.95
CA PHE A 70 -5.41 -10.68 -2.19
C PHE A 70 -4.97 -10.96 -3.63
N ASN A 71 -5.23 -12.18 -4.13
CA ASN A 71 -4.91 -12.56 -5.50
C ASN A 71 -5.64 -11.69 -6.55
N TRP A 72 -6.85 -11.23 -6.24
CA TRP A 72 -7.60 -10.34 -7.12
C TRP A 72 -7.06 -8.92 -7.07
N GLU A 73 -6.79 -8.36 -5.89
CA GLU A 73 -6.35 -6.98 -5.76
C GLU A 73 -4.96 -6.76 -6.34
N GLU A 74 -4.06 -7.76 -6.27
CA GLU A 74 -2.75 -7.66 -6.92
C GLU A 74 -2.91 -7.44 -8.43
N LYS A 75 -3.71 -8.29 -9.08
CA LYS A 75 -4.01 -8.16 -10.51
C LYS A 75 -4.71 -6.83 -10.80
N LYS A 76 -5.65 -6.44 -9.95
CA LYS A 76 -6.40 -5.19 -10.12
C LYS A 76 -5.52 -3.97 -9.96
N LEU A 77 -4.55 -3.97 -9.05
CA LEU A 77 -3.59 -2.88 -8.88
C LEU A 77 -2.65 -2.82 -10.10
N ILE A 78 -2.18 -3.95 -10.62
CA ILE A 78 -1.37 -4.00 -11.84
C ILE A 78 -2.13 -3.36 -13.01
N GLU A 79 -3.38 -3.79 -13.25
CA GLU A 79 -4.24 -3.22 -14.29
C GLU A 79 -4.43 -1.72 -14.08
N PHE A 80 -4.78 -1.30 -12.86
CA PHE A 80 -5.04 0.09 -12.52
C PHE A 80 -3.82 0.99 -12.80
N VAL A 81 -2.62 0.60 -12.36
CA VAL A 81 -1.39 1.35 -12.58
C VAL A 81 -1.01 1.36 -14.07
N SER A 82 -1.18 0.23 -14.77
CA SER A 82 -0.91 0.13 -16.21
C SER A 82 -1.81 1.06 -17.02
N GLU A 83 -3.10 1.12 -16.71
CA GLU A 83 -4.06 2.05 -17.32
C GLU A 83 -3.64 3.51 -17.10
N LYS A 84 -3.17 3.87 -15.89
CA LYS A 84 -2.66 5.22 -15.60
C LYS A 84 -1.40 5.57 -16.42
N LEU A 85 -0.49 4.61 -16.61
CA LEU A 85 0.70 4.79 -17.44
C LEU A 85 0.34 5.00 -18.91
N ILE A 86 -0.49 4.11 -19.48
CA ILE A 86 -0.95 4.20 -20.88
C ILE A 86 -1.70 5.51 -21.12
N GLY A 87 -2.55 5.90 -20.17
CA GLY A 87 -3.31 7.15 -20.22
C GLY A 87 -2.51 8.41 -19.89
N ASN A 88 -1.22 8.31 -19.58
CA ASN A 88 -0.36 9.43 -19.18
C ASN A 88 -0.96 10.27 -18.04
N TYR A 89 -1.58 9.59 -17.06
CA TYR A 89 -2.28 10.20 -15.94
C TYR A 89 -1.36 11.11 -15.12
N LYS A 90 -1.79 12.35 -14.84
CA LYS A 90 -0.94 13.37 -14.22
C LYS A 90 -1.14 13.56 -12.73
N ASP A 91 -2.18 12.95 -12.17
CA ASP A 91 -2.55 13.10 -10.77
C ASP A 91 -1.99 11.96 -9.91
N VAL A 92 -2.25 12.04 -8.61
CA VAL A 92 -1.86 11.04 -7.61
C VAL A 92 -2.55 9.69 -7.91
N ILE A 93 -1.76 8.61 -7.95
CA ILE A 93 -2.25 7.23 -8.08
C ILE A 93 -2.83 6.76 -6.74
N PHE A 94 -2.06 6.89 -5.67
CA PHE A 94 -2.48 6.70 -4.28
C PHE A 94 -1.50 7.43 -3.34
N GLU A 95 -1.89 7.56 -2.08
CA GLU A 95 -1.08 8.23 -1.05
C GLU A 95 -1.17 7.55 0.32
N ASP A 96 -0.08 7.66 1.08
CA ASP A 96 -0.06 7.36 2.51
C ASP A 96 0.07 8.68 3.29
N THR A 97 -0.91 8.97 4.13
CA THR A 97 -1.01 10.28 4.80
C THR A 97 -0.34 10.30 6.18
N ALA A 98 0.35 11.40 6.47
CA ALA A 98 0.98 11.69 7.75
C ALA A 98 1.89 10.57 8.28
N SER A 99 2.68 9.96 7.40
CA SER A 99 3.72 8.97 7.72
C SER A 99 4.94 9.61 8.39
N ASN A 100 5.57 8.88 9.30
CA ASN A 100 6.86 9.27 9.89
C ASN A 100 7.99 8.96 8.90
N VAL A 101 8.81 9.96 8.59
CA VAL A 101 9.92 9.82 7.64
C VAL A 101 11.25 9.94 8.37
N TYR A 102 12.15 9.01 8.09
CA TYR A 102 13.50 8.96 8.58
C TYR A 102 14.48 8.93 7.41
N LYS A 103 15.67 9.51 7.62
CA LYS A 103 16.78 9.52 6.67
C LYS A 103 18.04 9.02 7.36
N GLU A 104 18.78 8.19 6.64
CA GLU A 104 20.12 7.74 7.05
C GLU A 104 21.10 8.92 7.15
N ASN A 105 21.87 8.95 8.24
CA ASN A 105 23.00 9.86 8.42
C ASN A 105 24.33 9.21 7.98
N GLU A 106 25.45 9.94 8.07
CA GLU A 106 26.77 9.45 7.68
C GLU A 106 27.27 8.24 8.51
N LEU A 107 26.69 8.02 9.69
CA LEU A 107 27.01 6.88 10.57
C LEU A 107 26.15 5.64 10.29
N GLY A 108 25.17 5.75 9.38
CA GLY A 108 24.20 4.68 9.07
C GLY A 108 22.96 4.69 9.97
N ASP A 109 22.80 5.68 10.86
CA ASP A 109 21.64 5.77 11.75
C ASP A 109 20.45 6.44 11.05
N MET A 110 19.25 5.93 11.32
CA MET A 110 18.01 6.50 10.81
C MET A 110 17.51 7.65 11.70
N ILE A 111 17.65 8.88 11.22
CA ILE A 111 17.25 10.10 11.91
C ILE A 111 15.86 10.53 11.45
N PHE A 112 14.96 10.81 12.38
CA PHE A 112 13.63 11.34 12.08
C PHE A 112 13.74 12.74 11.45
N ILE A 113 13.10 12.94 10.29
CA ILE A 113 13.15 14.20 9.53
C ILE A 113 11.79 14.89 9.36
N GLY A 114 10.71 14.26 9.80
CA GLY A 114 9.38 14.86 9.89
C GLY A 114 8.24 13.89 9.57
N ILE A 115 7.02 14.45 9.65
CA ILE A 115 5.77 13.80 9.24
C ILE A 115 5.42 14.30 7.83
N ALA A 116 5.08 13.39 6.92
CA ALA A 116 4.79 13.72 5.52
C ALA A 116 3.67 12.87 4.92
N ASP A 117 3.00 13.40 3.90
CA ASP A 117 2.22 12.58 2.98
C ASP A 117 3.14 12.05 1.88
N ILE A 118 3.00 10.76 1.55
CA ILE A 118 3.79 10.09 0.52
C ILE A 118 2.87 9.79 -0.65
N LYS A 119 3.12 10.41 -1.80
CA LYS A 119 2.23 10.38 -2.97
C LYS A 119 2.91 9.70 -4.14
N LEU A 120 2.27 8.69 -4.72
CA LEU A 120 2.74 8.04 -5.94
C LEU A 120 2.15 8.73 -7.17
N PHE A 121 3.01 9.10 -8.12
CA PHE A 121 2.64 9.50 -9.47
C PHE A 121 3.23 8.53 -10.48
N ILE A 122 2.77 8.56 -11.73
CA ILE A 122 3.33 7.70 -12.80
C ILE A 122 4.80 8.00 -13.12
N SER A 123 5.33 9.15 -12.71
CA SER A 123 6.69 9.61 -13.03
C SER A 123 7.61 9.83 -11.83
N LYS A 124 7.05 9.85 -10.61
CA LYS A 124 7.78 10.21 -9.39
C LYS A 124 7.04 9.76 -8.13
N ILE A 125 7.76 9.76 -7.02
CA ILE A 125 7.18 9.79 -5.68
C ILE A 125 7.40 11.19 -5.10
N GLU A 126 6.39 11.75 -4.45
CA GLU A 126 6.51 12.99 -3.70
C GLU A 126 6.39 12.73 -2.19
N ILE A 127 7.26 13.37 -1.42
CA ILE A 127 7.24 13.39 0.04
C ILE A 127 6.92 14.83 0.46
N ASP A 128 5.69 15.04 0.88
CA ASP A 128 5.10 16.34 1.22
C ASP A 128 5.06 16.52 2.74
N PHE A 129 6.09 17.18 3.30
CA PHE A 129 6.27 17.32 4.74
C PHE A 129 5.28 18.34 5.32
N LYS A 130 4.49 17.94 6.33
CA LYS A 130 3.48 18.79 6.98
C LYS A 130 4.01 20.11 7.55
N ASN A 131 5.29 20.14 7.92
CA ASN A 131 5.94 21.29 8.56
C ASN A 131 6.91 22.04 7.64
N LYS A 132 6.99 21.69 6.35
CA LYS A 132 7.88 22.35 5.39
C LYS A 132 7.05 22.80 4.18
N LYS A 133 7.49 23.86 3.51
CA LYS A 133 6.85 24.29 2.26
C LYS A 133 7.31 23.49 1.04
N ASP A 134 8.48 22.85 1.14
CA ASP A 134 9.08 22.15 0.01
C ASP A 134 8.66 20.69 -0.05
N VAL A 135 8.32 20.23 -1.25
CA VAL A 135 8.03 18.84 -1.57
C VAL A 135 9.32 18.15 -2.03
N PHE A 136 9.70 17.07 -1.35
CA PHE A 136 10.86 16.28 -1.76
C PHE A 136 10.44 15.26 -2.82
N THR A 137 11.01 15.36 -4.03
CA THR A 137 10.65 14.53 -5.18
C THR A 137 11.69 13.45 -5.44
N LEU A 138 11.24 12.20 -5.57
CA LEU A 138 12.03 11.03 -5.93
C LEU A 138 11.67 10.61 -7.36
N ASN A 139 12.59 10.77 -8.30
CA ASN A 139 12.42 10.26 -9.67
C ASN A 139 12.82 8.78 -9.76
N PHE A 140 12.15 8.00 -10.60
CA PHE A 140 12.40 6.55 -10.69
C PHE A 140 13.78 6.16 -11.21
N ASN A 141 14.44 7.01 -11.99
CA ASN A 141 15.81 6.75 -12.47
C ASN A 141 16.81 6.71 -11.31
N ASP A 142 16.64 7.61 -10.34
CA ASP A 142 17.53 7.77 -9.18
C ASP A 142 17.10 6.90 -7.98
N LEU A 143 15.91 6.29 -8.06
CA LEU A 143 15.36 5.38 -7.06
C LEU A 143 15.93 3.96 -7.28
N GLN A 144 16.76 3.48 -6.36
CA GLN A 144 17.43 2.19 -6.51
C GLN A 144 16.53 1.02 -6.12
N THR A 145 15.80 1.14 -5.01
CA THR A 145 14.94 0.06 -4.50
C THR A 145 13.84 0.60 -3.60
N ILE A 146 12.79 -0.21 -3.45
CA ILE A 146 11.69 -0.05 -2.51
C ILE A 146 11.46 -1.40 -1.84
N ASN A 147 11.35 -1.42 -0.52
CA ASN A 147 11.27 -2.66 0.23
C ASN A 147 10.22 -2.55 1.36
N PRO A 148 9.06 -3.23 1.20
CA PRO A 148 8.07 -3.40 2.26
C PRO A 148 8.64 -4.23 3.41
N GLN A 149 8.37 -3.80 4.64
CA GLN A 149 8.80 -4.45 5.87
C GLN A 149 7.62 -4.54 6.85
N VAL A 150 7.74 -5.40 7.85
CA VAL A 150 6.74 -5.49 8.94
C VAL A 150 6.61 -4.17 9.70
N ASN A 151 5.45 -3.96 10.34
CA ASN A 151 5.10 -2.74 11.07
C ASN A 151 5.03 -1.49 10.18
N GLU A 152 4.24 -1.57 9.10
CA GLU A 152 3.89 -0.43 8.24
C GLU A 152 5.11 0.30 7.66
N ARG A 153 6.21 -0.44 7.50
CA ARG A 153 7.50 0.13 7.16
C ARG A 153 7.77 -0.06 5.67
N LEU A 154 8.23 1.01 5.06
CA LEU A 154 8.71 1.06 3.69
C LEU A 154 10.12 1.62 3.70
N GLU A 155 11.09 0.83 3.26
CA GLU A 155 12.47 1.28 3.09
C GLU A 155 12.73 1.62 1.63
N ILE A 156 13.28 2.81 1.39
CA ILE A 156 13.59 3.33 0.07
C ILE A 156 15.06 3.68 0.02
N TYR A 157 15.75 3.27 -1.04
CA TYR A 157 17.09 3.75 -1.32
C TYR A 157 17.03 4.70 -2.51
N TYR A 158 17.42 5.96 -2.29
CA TYR A 158 17.39 7.02 -3.29
C TYR A 158 18.70 7.80 -3.27
N LYS A 159 19.37 7.90 -4.43
CA LYS A 159 20.69 8.56 -4.57
C LYS A 159 21.71 8.13 -3.50
N ASN A 160 21.78 6.83 -3.24
CA ASN A 160 22.69 6.24 -2.25
C ASN A 160 22.42 6.70 -0.80
N THR A 161 21.18 7.00 -0.47
CA THR A 161 20.76 7.29 0.89
C THR A 161 19.51 6.50 1.22
N ALA A 162 19.50 5.82 2.36
CA ALA A 162 18.33 5.14 2.85
C ALA A 162 17.32 6.12 3.48
N TYR A 163 16.05 5.91 3.14
CA TYR A 163 14.90 6.55 3.73
C TYR A 163 14.00 5.45 4.29
N ARG A 164 13.40 5.71 5.46
CA ARG A 164 12.41 4.83 6.06
C ARG A 164 11.14 5.63 6.27
N ILE A 165 10.05 5.10 5.75
CA ILE A 165 8.71 5.63 5.91
C ILE A 165 7.96 4.64 6.79
N ILE A 166 7.32 5.14 7.84
CA ILE A 166 6.49 4.32 8.74
C ILE A 166 5.11 4.94 8.77
N GLY A 167 4.10 4.18 8.35
CA GLY A 167 2.71 4.59 8.40
C GLY A 167 2.27 4.96 9.82
N ASN A 168 1.46 6.00 9.97
CA ASN A 168 0.95 6.44 11.28
C ASN A 168 -0.30 5.66 11.74
N GLN A 169 -0.91 4.89 10.84
CA GLN A 169 -2.08 4.10 11.09
C GLN A 169 -1.74 2.62 10.93
N PRO A 170 -2.22 1.77 11.86
CA PRO A 170 -2.13 0.34 11.71
C PRO A 170 -2.69 -0.10 10.36
N GLY A 171 -1.96 -0.99 9.68
CA GLY A 171 -2.47 -1.62 8.48
C GLY A 171 -2.14 -0.93 7.16
N VAL A 172 -1.34 0.13 7.11
CA VAL A 172 -0.90 0.68 5.80
C VAL A 172 -0.09 -0.39 5.07
N SER A 173 -0.61 -0.89 3.95
CA SER A 173 0.08 -1.91 3.17
C SER A 173 1.26 -1.27 2.42
N ALA A 174 2.47 -1.65 2.80
CA ALA A 174 3.67 -1.32 2.06
C ALA A 174 3.78 -2.14 0.75
N LEU A 175 3.08 -3.28 0.65
CA LEU A 175 3.11 -4.17 -0.53
C LEU A 175 2.60 -3.47 -1.80
N LYS A 176 1.56 -2.62 -1.67
CA LYS A 176 1.02 -1.87 -2.81
C LYS A 176 2.08 -0.99 -3.50
N TRP A 177 3.04 -0.46 -2.73
CA TRP A 177 4.11 0.38 -3.25
C TRP A 177 5.08 -0.43 -4.12
N GLU A 178 5.50 -1.59 -3.63
CA GLU A 178 6.39 -2.48 -4.37
C GLU A 178 5.72 -3.00 -5.65
N LEU A 179 4.44 -3.39 -5.56
CA LEU A 179 3.70 -3.86 -6.74
C LEU A 179 3.52 -2.75 -7.79
N ALA A 180 3.13 -1.54 -7.36
CA ALA A 180 2.97 -0.42 -8.26
C ALA A 180 4.31 0.00 -8.90
N LEU A 181 5.41 -0.01 -8.14
CA LEU A 181 6.72 0.31 -8.70
C LEU A 181 7.25 -0.77 -9.64
N ASN A 182 6.98 -2.05 -9.39
CA ASN A 182 7.35 -3.10 -10.34
C ASN A 182 6.67 -2.85 -11.72
N VAL A 183 5.40 -2.42 -11.74
CA VAL A 183 4.70 -2.08 -12.99
C VAL A 183 5.36 -0.89 -13.68
N ILE A 184 5.66 0.17 -12.92
CA ILE A 184 6.30 1.38 -13.45
C ILE A 184 7.72 1.07 -13.97
N TRP A 185 8.54 0.36 -13.20
CA TRP A 185 9.90 -0.01 -13.61
C TRP A 185 9.91 -0.91 -14.84
N LYS A 186 9.00 -1.88 -14.94
CA LYS A 186 8.83 -2.70 -16.16
C LYS A 186 8.51 -1.81 -17.36
N SER A 187 7.62 -0.81 -17.21
CA SER A 187 7.30 0.13 -18.30
C SER A 187 8.49 1.03 -18.71
N LEU A 188 9.43 1.26 -17.79
CA LEU A 188 10.66 2.03 -18.03
C LEU A 188 11.84 1.16 -18.50
N GLY A 189 11.66 -0.16 -18.67
CA GLY A 189 12.73 -1.10 -19.00
C GLY A 189 13.77 -1.27 -17.88
N GLN A 190 13.38 -1.04 -16.62
CA GLN A 190 14.24 -1.15 -15.44
C GLN A 190 14.08 -2.51 -14.74
N ASP A 191 14.12 -3.60 -15.52
CA ASP A 191 13.81 -4.95 -15.05
C ASP A 191 14.70 -5.44 -13.91
N TYR A 192 15.92 -4.92 -13.81
CA TYR A 192 16.88 -5.23 -12.73
C TYR A 192 16.44 -4.74 -11.34
N LYS A 193 15.42 -3.87 -11.26
CA LYS A 193 14.84 -3.37 -10.01
C LYS A 193 13.62 -4.17 -9.55
N LEU A 194 13.10 -5.05 -10.41
CA LEU A 194 11.86 -5.79 -10.12
C LEU A 194 12.09 -6.78 -8.98
N SER A 195 11.21 -6.73 -7.99
CA SER A 195 11.16 -7.74 -6.93
C SER A 195 10.70 -9.09 -7.49
N SER A 196 11.40 -10.17 -7.13
CA SER A 196 11.17 -11.53 -7.63
C SER A 196 9.91 -12.20 -7.07
N TYR A 197 9.29 -11.61 -6.03
CA TYR A 197 8.14 -12.20 -5.35
C TYR A 197 6.80 -11.90 -6.02
N MET A 198 6.76 -10.98 -6.98
CA MET A 198 5.53 -10.57 -7.67
C MET A 198 5.70 -10.73 -9.18
N THR A 199 5.13 -11.80 -9.73
CA THR A 199 5.20 -12.09 -11.16
C THR A 199 4.26 -11.16 -11.92
N ILE A 200 4.80 -10.07 -12.47
CA ILE A 200 4.11 -9.30 -13.50
C ILE A 200 4.24 -10.09 -14.81
N GLN A 201 3.24 -10.91 -15.12
CA GLN A 201 3.14 -11.56 -16.43
C GLN A 201 2.87 -10.51 -17.50
#